data_AF-Q4D5N0-F1
#
_entry.id   AF-Q4D5N0-F1
#
_cell.length_a   1.000
_cell.length_b   1.000
_cell.length_c   1.000
_cell.angle_alpha   90.00
_cell.angle_beta   90.00
_cell.angle_gamma   90.00
#
_symmetry.space_group_name_H-M   'P 1'
#
loop_
_entity.id
_entity.type
_entity.pdbx_description
1 polymer ?
#
loop_
_entity_poly.entity_id
_entity_poly.type
_entity_poly.pdbx_seq_one_letter_code
_entity_poly.pdbx_strand_id
1 'polypeptide(L)'
;MDAGTIRVLVAALGDDEHADLNHVAILLARRISELPHVSSVLVFEDSLFEVLQDLLEFRHASTQVTKHILHLFVNLSGHPRLHFKLARSRRLVFFAIETILLVLNTDIVEQASRKMHRVMKSVPSPLDEPHVISTKRKALPFAPVLSKYVGCALRHMSTAVPCAMIIANLLSFPENRASIFSLYPDLVRALELCDSQKVSIRLWEVARCAIDYLHEDEAMLETQLLMHFESSTVDDATVKAGNSA
;
A
#
# COMPACT_ATOMS: atom_id res chain seq x y z
N MET A 1 23.63 -16.97 -10.86
CA MET A 1 23.30 -16.10 -12.01
C MET A 1 24.30 -14.97 -12.03
N ASP A 2 24.91 -14.68 -13.17
CA ASP A 2 25.89 -13.60 -13.29
C ASP A 2 25.23 -12.24 -13.59
N ALA A 3 26.00 -11.17 -13.47
CA ALA A 3 25.53 -9.81 -13.77
C ALA A 3 25.18 -9.61 -15.25
N GLY A 4 25.76 -10.40 -16.16
CA GLY A 4 25.40 -10.36 -17.58
C GLY A 4 23.97 -10.81 -17.81
N THR A 5 23.58 -11.94 -17.22
CA THR A 5 22.22 -12.50 -17.31
C THR A 5 21.19 -11.56 -16.70
N ILE A 6 21.52 -10.91 -15.57
CA ILE A 6 20.63 -9.92 -14.95
C ILE A 6 20.43 -8.72 -15.87
N ARG A 7 21.49 -8.18 -16.46
CA ARG A 7 21.36 -7.04 -17.39
C ARG A 7 20.48 -7.36 -18.59
N VAL A 8 20.61 -8.57 -19.16
CA VAL A 8 19.73 -9.02 -20.24
C VAL A 8 18.28 -9.12 -19.76
N LEU A 9 18.06 -9.65 -18.56
CA LEU A 9 16.72 -9.71 -17.98
C LEU A 9 16.14 -8.30 -17.78
N VAL A 10 16.91 -7.35 -17.26
CA VAL A 10 16.44 -5.99 -17.03
C VAL A 10 16.18 -5.25 -18.33
N ALA A 11 17.03 -5.43 -19.34
CA ALA A 11 16.76 -4.92 -20.69
C ALA A 11 15.43 -5.47 -21.24
N ALA A 12 15.15 -6.76 -21.03
CA ALA A 12 13.90 -7.38 -21.45
C ALA A 12 12.66 -6.92 -20.64
N LEU A 13 12.83 -6.26 -19.48
CA LEU A 13 11.70 -5.67 -18.75
C LEU A 13 11.23 -4.35 -19.38
N GLY A 14 12.16 -3.60 -19.97
CA GLY A 14 11.92 -2.31 -20.62
C GLY A 14 11.92 -2.38 -22.15
N ASP A 15 11.79 -3.58 -22.72
CA ASP A 15 11.75 -3.76 -24.17
C ASP A 15 10.34 -3.46 -24.70
N ASP A 16 10.19 -2.30 -25.33
CA ASP A 16 8.93 -1.88 -25.95
C ASP A 16 8.65 -2.65 -27.25
N GLU A 17 9.68 -3.17 -27.94
CA GLU A 17 9.52 -3.91 -29.20
C GLU A 17 8.88 -5.28 -28.95
N HIS A 18 9.15 -5.88 -27.79
CA HIS A 18 8.64 -7.19 -27.39
C HIS A 18 7.78 -7.11 -26.12
N ALA A 19 6.89 -6.11 -26.05
CA ALA A 19 6.02 -5.87 -24.89
C ALA A 19 5.25 -7.12 -24.40
N ASP A 20 4.92 -8.05 -25.30
CA ASP A 20 4.27 -9.33 -24.99
C ASP A 20 5.14 -10.24 -24.09
N LEU A 21 6.48 -10.15 -24.22
CA LEU A 21 7.44 -10.89 -23.41
C LEU A 21 7.72 -10.22 -22.06
N ASN A 22 7.41 -8.92 -21.90
CA ASN A 22 7.66 -8.19 -20.66
C ASN A 22 6.95 -8.84 -19.48
N HIS A 23 5.73 -9.38 -19.68
CA HIS A 23 5.04 -10.13 -18.63
C HIS A 23 5.82 -11.36 -18.15
N VAL A 24 6.42 -12.11 -19.08
CA VAL A 24 7.22 -13.30 -18.77
C VAL A 24 8.52 -12.89 -18.07
N ALA A 25 9.18 -11.83 -18.54
CA ALA A 25 10.37 -11.28 -17.91
C ALA A 25 10.09 -10.81 -16.47
N ILE A 26 8.97 -10.11 -16.23
CA ILE A 26 8.53 -9.66 -14.90
C ILE A 26 8.25 -10.86 -13.99
N LEU A 27 7.55 -11.88 -14.49
CA LEU A 27 7.27 -13.09 -13.72
C LEU A 27 8.56 -13.82 -13.36
N LEU A 28 9.50 -13.92 -14.29
CA LEU A 28 10.80 -14.53 -14.08
C LEU A 28 11.61 -13.73 -13.04
N ALA A 29 11.72 -12.41 -13.21
CA ALA A 29 12.41 -11.50 -12.28
C ALA A 29 11.84 -11.62 -10.86
N ARG A 30 10.51 -11.64 -10.74
CA ARG A 30 9.83 -11.91 -9.46
C ARG A 30 10.27 -13.24 -8.87
N ARG A 31 10.20 -14.34 -9.62
CA ARG A 31 10.53 -15.69 -9.09
C ARG A 31 11.98 -15.83 -8.67
N ILE A 32 12.91 -15.36 -9.48
CA ILE A 32 14.33 -15.47 -9.16
C ILE A 32 14.72 -14.56 -8.00
N SER A 33 14.04 -13.42 -7.80
CA SER A 33 14.28 -12.54 -6.66
C SER A 33 13.91 -13.16 -5.30
N GLU A 34 13.13 -14.25 -5.27
CA GLU A 34 12.87 -15.03 -4.05
C GLU A 34 14.14 -15.75 -3.56
N LEU A 35 15.16 -15.91 -4.42
CA LEU A 35 16.44 -16.54 -4.08
C LEU A 35 17.41 -15.51 -3.50
N PRO A 36 17.89 -15.65 -2.24
CA PRO A 36 18.76 -14.66 -1.59
C PRO A 36 20.04 -14.33 -2.36
N HIS A 37 20.64 -15.32 -3.03
CA HIS A 37 21.86 -15.10 -3.81
C HIS A 37 21.58 -14.32 -5.10
N VAL A 38 20.39 -14.43 -5.69
CA VAL A 38 20.00 -13.65 -6.87
C VAL A 38 19.62 -12.24 -6.47
N SER A 39 18.84 -12.07 -5.40
CA SER A 39 18.47 -10.74 -4.91
C SER A 39 19.72 -9.91 -4.62
N SER A 40 20.76 -10.51 -4.02
CA SER A 40 22.05 -9.86 -3.77
C SER A 40 22.73 -9.29 -5.02
N VAL A 41 22.49 -9.87 -6.21
CA VAL A 41 23.04 -9.38 -7.48
C VAL A 41 22.08 -8.39 -8.14
N LEU A 42 20.76 -8.63 -8.09
CA LEU A 42 19.73 -7.70 -8.58
C LEU A 42 19.85 -6.31 -7.93
N VAL A 43 20.25 -6.28 -6.66
CA VAL A 43 20.52 -5.05 -5.89
C VAL A 43 21.47 -4.08 -6.59
N PHE A 44 22.44 -4.60 -7.34
CA PHE A 44 23.46 -3.78 -8.00
C PHE A 44 23.06 -3.31 -9.39
N GLU A 45 21.92 -3.77 -9.92
CA GLU A 45 21.44 -3.33 -11.21
C GLU A 45 20.55 -2.10 -11.03
N ASP A 46 21.16 -0.92 -11.07
CA ASP A 46 20.46 0.34 -10.79
C ASP A 46 19.28 0.59 -11.75
N SER A 47 19.41 0.15 -13.00
CA SER A 47 18.36 0.29 -14.02
C SER A 47 17.09 -0.49 -13.70
N LEU A 48 17.20 -1.60 -12.94
CA LEU A 48 16.04 -2.40 -12.53
C LEU A 48 15.01 -1.54 -11.80
N PHE A 49 15.46 -0.69 -10.88
CA PHE A 49 14.56 0.09 -10.04
C PHE A 49 13.79 1.13 -10.85
N GLU A 50 14.45 1.80 -11.80
CA GLU A 50 13.78 2.78 -12.66
C GLU A 50 12.77 2.10 -13.58
N VAL A 51 13.18 1.01 -14.25
CA VAL A 51 12.28 0.24 -15.13
C VAL A 51 11.06 -0.27 -14.36
N LEU A 52 11.23 -0.81 -13.15
CA LEU A 52 10.10 -1.28 -12.35
C LEU A 52 9.17 -0.16 -11.88
N GLN A 53 9.70 1.02 -11.55
CA GLN A 53 8.88 2.19 -11.18
C GLN A 53 8.09 2.70 -12.39
N ASP A 54 8.72 2.79 -13.55
CA ASP A 54 8.05 3.20 -14.80
C ASP A 54 6.93 2.23 -15.18
N LEU A 55 7.17 0.92 -15.05
CA LEU A 55 6.16 -0.12 -15.28
C LEU A 55 5.01 -0.08 -14.26
N LEU A 56 5.25 0.33 -13.00
CA LEU A 56 4.18 0.53 -12.01
C LEU A 56 3.30 1.73 -12.34
N GLU A 57 3.91 2.82 -12.80
CA GLU A 57 3.20 4.06 -13.14
C GLU A 57 2.47 3.96 -14.48
N PHE A 58 2.84 3.01 -15.33
CA PHE A 58 2.18 2.75 -16.60
C PHE A 58 0.75 2.23 -16.38
N ARG A 59 -0.23 3.14 -16.48
CA ARG A 59 -1.65 2.89 -16.14
C ARG A 59 -2.34 1.77 -16.94
N HIS A 60 -1.72 1.31 -18.02
CA HIS A 60 -2.24 0.22 -18.86
C HIS A 60 -1.70 -1.17 -18.50
N ALA A 61 -0.80 -1.28 -17.51
CA ALA A 61 -0.34 -2.58 -17.02
C ALA A 61 -1.51 -3.41 -16.49
N SER A 62 -1.52 -4.70 -16.83
CA SER A 62 -2.55 -5.61 -16.29
C SER A 62 -2.39 -5.74 -14.77
N THR A 63 -3.51 -5.92 -14.05
CA THR A 63 -3.49 -6.11 -12.59
C THR A 63 -2.55 -7.24 -12.16
N GLN A 64 -2.41 -8.29 -12.98
CA GLN A 64 -1.48 -9.40 -12.72
C GLN A 64 -0.02 -8.96 -12.84
N VAL A 65 0.32 -8.18 -13.87
CA VAL A 65 1.67 -7.60 -14.04
C VAL A 65 2.00 -6.70 -12.87
N THR A 66 1.12 -5.74 -12.53
CA THR A 66 1.31 -4.85 -11.37
C THR A 66 1.55 -5.64 -10.09
N LYS A 67 0.76 -6.71 -9.85
CA LYS A 67 0.94 -7.59 -8.70
C LYS A 67 2.32 -8.24 -8.69
N HIS A 68 2.84 -8.68 -9.84
CA HIS A 68 4.17 -9.28 -9.90
C HIS A 68 5.28 -8.26 -9.64
N ILE A 69 5.16 -7.05 -10.18
CA ILE A 69 6.10 -5.96 -9.91
C ILE A 69 6.11 -5.60 -8.42
N LEU A 70 4.93 -5.48 -7.79
CA LEU A 70 4.84 -5.20 -6.36
C LEU A 70 5.45 -6.32 -5.51
N HIS A 71 5.23 -7.58 -5.85
CA HIS A 71 5.90 -8.68 -5.15
C HIS A 71 7.42 -8.68 -5.37
N LEU A 72 7.91 -8.24 -6.52
CA LEU A 72 9.34 -8.03 -6.74
C LEU A 72 9.87 -6.93 -5.80
N PHE A 73 9.17 -5.81 -5.64
CA PHE A 73 9.52 -4.80 -4.64
C PHE A 73 9.44 -5.31 -3.19
N VAL A 74 8.49 -6.20 -2.86
CA VAL A 74 8.45 -6.87 -1.55
C VAL A 74 9.74 -7.67 -1.32
N ASN A 75 10.18 -8.44 -2.31
CA ASN A 75 11.42 -9.22 -2.20
C ASN A 75 12.66 -8.34 -2.07
N LEU A 76 12.70 -7.22 -2.80
CA LEU A 76 13.83 -6.27 -2.80
C LEU A 76 13.90 -5.42 -1.53
N SER A 77 12.74 -5.01 -0.98
CA SER A 77 12.66 -4.18 0.24
C SER A 77 13.15 -4.89 1.50
N GLY A 78 13.13 -6.23 1.52
CA GLY A 78 13.72 -7.01 2.61
C GLY A 78 15.25 -7.11 2.58
N HIS A 79 15.92 -6.61 1.52
CA HIS A 79 17.37 -6.76 1.40
C HIS A 79 18.12 -5.62 2.13
N PRO A 80 19.09 -5.92 3.02
CA PRO A 80 19.83 -4.94 3.84
C PRO A 80 20.58 -3.85 3.08
N ARG A 81 20.77 -4.00 1.76
CA ARG A 81 21.44 -3.00 0.91
C ARG A 81 20.49 -2.15 0.05
N LEU A 82 19.21 -2.52 -0.01
CA LEU A 82 18.23 -1.84 -0.88
C LEU A 82 17.19 -1.04 -0.14
N HIS A 83 16.88 -1.43 1.10
CA HIS A 83 15.82 -0.78 1.86
C HIS A 83 16.00 0.75 1.92
N PHE A 84 17.25 1.25 2.03
CA PHE A 84 17.55 2.68 1.97
C PHE A 84 17.17 3.35 0.63
N LYS A 85 17.52 2.71 -0.50
CA LYS A 85 17.21 3.24 -1.84
C LYS A 85 15.70 3.28 -2.05
N LEU A 86 15.01 2.21 -1.64
CA LEU A 86 13.56 2.09 -1.78
C LEU A 86 12.79 3.03 -0.83
N ALA A 87 13.23 3.20 0.42
CA ALA A 87 12.62 4.12 1.38
C ALA A 87 12.75 5.59 0.98
N ARG A 88 13.77 5.94 0.18
CA ARG A 88 13.95 7.27 -0.40
C ARG A 88 13.22 7.48 -1.73
N SER A 89 12.75 6.41 -2.38
CA SER A 89 11.93 6.54 -3.58
C SER A 89 10.53 7.02 -3.19
N ARG A 90 10.32 8.33 -3.30
CA ARG A 90 8.99 8.94 -3.13
C ARG A 90 7.98 8.32 -4.08
N ARG A 91 8.36 8.03 -5.33
CA ARG A 91 7.50 7.39 -6.34
C ARG A 91 6.90 6.09 -5.82
N LEU A 92 7.75 5.18 -5.33
CA LEU A 92 7.31 3.88 -4.82
C LEU A 92 6.46 4.00 -3.56
N VAL A 93 6.92 4.79 -2.58
CA VAL A 93 6.23 4.89 -1.29
C VAL A 93 4.87 5.60 -1.43
N PHE A 94 4.79 6.68 -2.22
CA PHE A 94 3.51 7.32 -2.53
C PHE A 94 2.59 6.38 -3.29
N PHE A 95 3.09 5.66 -4.31
CA PHE A 95 2.27 4.67 -5.02
C PHE A 95 1.67 3.64 -4.05
N ALA A 96 2.46 3.15 -3.09
CA ALA A 96 2.01 2.18 -2.10
C ALA A 96 0.91 2.77 -1.19
N ILE A 97 1.14 3.96 -0.64
CA ILE A 97 0.19 4.67 0.25
C ILE A 97 -1.10 4.99 -0.51
N GLU A 98 -1.00 5.58 -1.70
CA GLU A 98 -2.16 5.94 -2.55
C GLU A 98 -2.97 4.71 -2.94
N THR A 99 -2.31 3.60 -3.28
CA THR A 99 -3.01 2.35 -3.63
C THR A 99 -3.80 1.80 -2.44
N ILE A 100 -3.23 1.87 -1.23
CA ILE A 100 -3.92 1.45 0.00
C ILE A 100 -5.12 2.37 0.25
N LEU A 101 -4.91 3.69 0.25
CA LEU A 101 -5.98 4.67 0.44
C LEU A 101 -7.09 4.53 -0.61
N LEU A 102 -6.72 4.30 -1.86
CA LEU A 102 -7.67 4.07 -2.95
C LEU A 102 -8.54 2.87 -2.66
N VAL A 103 -7.98 1.75 -2.19
CA VAL A 103 -8.76 0.56 -1.85
C VAL A 103 -9.66 0.80 -0.64
N LEU A 104 -9.16 1.46 0.41
CA LEU A 104 -9.88 1.67 1.68
C LEU A 104 -10.97 2.75 1.61
N ASN A 105 -10.80 3.77 0.78
CA ASN A 105 -11.81 4.82 0.56
C ASN A 105 -12.90 4.39 -0.45
N THR A 106 -12.96 3.11 -0.82
CA THR A 106 -14.00 2.65 -1.74
C THR A 106 -15.25 2.22 -1.02
N ASP A 107 -16.39 2.54 -1.63
CA ASP A 107 -17.71 2.22 -1.10
C ASP A 107 -17.86 0.74 -0.71
N ILE A 108 -17.16 -0.20 -1.37
CA ILE A 108 -17.22 -1.62 -1.02
C ILE A 108 -16.66 -1.88 0.38
N VAL A 109 -15.43 -1.41 0.64
CA VAL A 109 -14.76 -1.66 1.92
C VAL A 109 -15.50 -0.92 3.02
N GLU A 110 -15.93 0.31 2.76
CA GLU A 110 -16.75 1.07 3.70
C GLU A 110 -18.09 0.41 4.00
N GLN A 111 -18.84 -0.06 2.99
CA GLN A 111 -20.13 -0.73 3.19
C GLN A 111 -19.94 -2.07 3.91
N ALA A 112 -18.92 -2.84 3.56
CA ALA A 112 -18.59 -4.09 4.25
C ALA A 112 -18.28 -3.82 5.72
N SER A 113 -17.44 -2.81 6.00
CA SER A 113 -17.07 -2.33 7.34
C SER A 113 -18.30 -1.92 8.14
N ARG A 114 -19.11 -0.99 7.62
CA ARG A 114 -20.38 -0.56 8.24
C ARG A 114 -21.33 -1.74 8.48
N LYS A 115 -21.39 -2.71 7.56
CA LYS A 115 -22.21 -3.92 7.72
C LYS A 115 -21.69 -4.80 8.87
N MET A 116 -20.38 -5.00 9.07
CA MET A 116 -19.97 -5.67 10.32
C MET A 116 -20.27 -4.82 11.51
N HIS A 117 -20.00 -3.53 11.46
CA HIS A 117 -20.16 -2.70 12.64
C HIS A 117 -21.59 -2.80 13.16
N ARG A 118 -22.57 -2.82 12.24
CA ARG A 118 -23.96 -3.15 12.55
C ARG A 118 -24.13 -4.56 13.09
N VAL A 119 -23.54 -5.58 12.45
CA VAL A 119 -23.63 -6.98 12.91
C VAL A 119 -23.04 -7.15 14.32
N MET A 120 -21.79 -6.71 14.56
CA MET A 120 -21.11 -6.72 15.85
C MET A 120 -21.88 -5.96 16.92
N LYS A 121 -22.42 -4.77 16.61
CA LYS A 121 -23.29 -4.03 17.54
C LYS A 121 -24.65 -4.70 17.78
N SER A 122 -25.12 -5.52 16.84
CA SER A 122 -26.37 -6.27 16.96
C SER A 122 -26.20 -7.66 17.57
N VAL A 123 -24.97 -8.13 17.79
CA VAL A 123 -24.71 -9.37 18.54
C VAL A 123 -25.01 -9.05 20.01
N PRO A 124 -26.09 -9.61 20.58
CA PRO A 124 -26.33 -9.49 22.01
C PRO A 124 -25.22 -10.25 22.73
N SER A 125 -24.69 -9.67 23.81
CA SER A 125 -23.92 -10.40 24.83
C SER A 125 -24.66 -11.71 25.16
N PRO A 126 -23.98 -12.86 25.33
CA PRO A 126 -24.63 -14.15 25.42
C PRO A 126 -25.38 -14.30 26.75
N LEU A 127 -26.63 -13.82 26.75
CA LEU A 127 -27.70 -14.12 27.69
C LEU A 127 -28.97 -14.12 26.82
N ASP A 128 -29.59 -15.30 26.77
CA ASP A 128 -30.86 -15.66 26.11
C ASP A 128 -30.84 -16.11 24.64
N GLU A 129 -31.37 -17.33 24.51
CA GLU A 129 -31.56 -18.21 23.35
C GLU A 129 -32.90 -17.88 22.62
N PRO A 130 -33.25 -18.51 21.49
CA PRO A 130 -33.20 -17.88 20.17
C PRO A 130 -34.58 -17.71 19.51
N HIS A 131 -34.75 -16.70 18.64
CA HIS A 131 -35.85 -16.68 17.67
C HIS A 131 -35.34 -16.55 16.24
N VAL A 132 -35.32 -17.70 15.56
CA VAL A 132 -35.04 -17.84 14.13
C VAL A 132 -36.30 -17.48 13.36
N ILE A 133 -36.33 -16.32 12.71
CA ILE A 133 -37.30 -16.01 11.66
C ILE A 133 -36.57 -16.01 10.32
N SER A 134 -36.54 -17.19 9.69
CA SER A 134 -36.09 -17.36 8.31
C SER A 134 -37.13 -16.76 7.35
N THR A 135 -36.90 -15.53 6.88
CA THR A 135 -37.57 -15.01 5.69
C THR A 135 -36.67 -15.17 4.48
N LYS A 136 -36.98 -16.15 3.63
CA LYS A 136 -36.45 -16.29 2.27
C LYS A 136 -36.82 -15.06 1.45
N ARG A 137 -35.96 -14.03 1.44
CA ARG A 137 -36.06 -12.91 0.50
C ARG A 137 -35.42 -13.33 -0.82
N LYS A 138 -36.25 -13.42 -1.86
CA LYS A 138 -35.84 -13.62 -3.26
C LYS A 138 -34.72 -12.64 -3.62
N ALA A 139 -33.52 -13.15 -3.89
CA ALA A 139 -32.44 -12.36 -4.48
C ALA A 139 -32.81 -12.08 -5.94
N LEU A 140 -33.23 -10.85 -6.24
CA LEU A 140 -33.19 -10.31 -7.60
C LEU A 140 -31.74 -10.31 -8.07
N PRO A 141 -31.43 -10.67 -9.33
CA PRO A 141 -30.10 -10.47 -9.88
C PRO A 141 -29.95 -8.97 -10.18
N PHE A 142 -29.71 -8.17 -9.15
CA PHE A 142 -29.08 -6.87 -9.34
C PHE A 142 -27.61 -7.16 -9.64
N ALA A 143 -27.24 -7.19 -10.91
CA ALA A 143 -25.89 -6.88 -11.31
C ALA A 143 -25.81 -5.34 -11.32
N PRO A 144 -25.32 -4.69 -10.26
CA PRO A 144 -25.10 -3.26 -10.35
C PRO A 144 -24.02 -3.07 -11.41
N VAL A 145 -24.23 -2.16 -12.36
CA VAL A 145 -23.10 -1.62 -13.12
C VAL A 145 -22.18 -1.00 -12.07
N LEU A 146 -21.15 -1.75 -11.68
CA LEU A 146 -20.18 -1.31 -10.69
C LEU A 146 -19.63 0.01 -11.20
N SER A 147 -19.72 1.07 -10.40
CA SER A 147 -19.18 2.36 -10.78
C SER A 147 -17.71 2.18 -11.20
N LYS A 148 -17.22 2.99 -12.13
CA LYS A 148 -15.82 2.93 -12.58
C LYS A 148 -14.83 2.89 -11.39
N TYR A 149 -15.16 3.59 -10.31
CA TYR A 149 -14.43 3.60 -9.05
C TYR A 149 -14.43 2.24 -8.34
N VAL A 150 -15.59 1.61 -8.22
CA VAL A 150 -15.72 0.26 -7.64
C VAL A 150 -14.97 -0.79 -8.50
N GLY A 151 -15.11 -0.72 -9.82
CA GLY A 151 -14.37 -1.60 -10.73
C GLY A 151 -12.86 -1.40 -10.66
N CYS A 152 -12.39 -0.17 -10.43
CA CYS A 152 -10.98 0.14 -10.19
C CYS A 152 -10.51 -0.45 -8.86
N ALA A 153 -11.26 -0.20 -7.78
CA ALA A 153 -10.99 -0.71 -6.44
C ALA A 153 -10.81 -2.23 -6.41
N LEU A 154 -11.75 -2.95 -7.03
CA LEU A 154 -11.70 -4.41 -7.10
C LEU A 154 -10.45 -4.92 -7.82
N ARG A 155 -9.95 -4.19 -8.83
CA ARG A 155 -8.68 -4.50 -9.48
C ARG A 155 -7.50 -4.30 -8.51
N HIS A 156 -7.52 -3.20 -7.76
CA HIS A 156 -6.44 -2.84 -6.82
C HIS A 156 -6.52 -3.55 -5.45
N MET A 157 -7.62 -4.24 -5.10
CA MET A 157 -7.69 -5.00 -3.84
C MET A 157 -6.56 -6.03 -3.73
N SER A 158 -6.15 -6.63 -4.86
CA SER A 158 -5.06 -7.60 -4.89
C SER A 158 -3.66 -6.98 -4.74
N THR A 159 -3.53 -5.66 -4.89
CA THR A 159 -2.28 -4.91 -4.78
C THR A 159 -2.09 -4.28 -3.39
N ALA A 160 -3.17 -4.07 -2.63
CA ALA A 160 -3.10 -3.48 -1.29
C ALA A 160 -2.19 -4.24 -0.34
N VAL A 161 -2.26 -5.58 -0.32
CA VAL A 161 -1.40 -6.42 0.54
C VAL A 161 0.09 -6.28 0.17
N PRO A 162 0.52 -6.46 -1.10
CA PRO A 162 1.89 -6.16 -1.49
C PRO A 162 2.35 -4.74 -1.14
N CYS A 163 1.52 -3.71 -1.32
CA CYS A 163 1.86 -2.34 -0.95
C CYS A 163 2.10 -2.19 0.56
N ALA A 164 1.22 -2.76 1.39
CA ALA A 164 1.39 -2.77 2.84
C ALA A 164 2.66 -3.54 3.25
N MET A 165 2.99 -4.64 2.56
CA MET A 165 4.21 -5.41 2.82
C MET A 165 5.48 -4.62 2.48
N ILE A 166 5.48 -3.82 1.40
CA ILE A 166 6.59 -2.93 1.06
C ILE A 166 6.78 -1.92 2.20
N ILE A 167 5.71 -1.25 2.64
CA ILE A 167 5.78 -0.27 3.75
C ILE A 167 6.31 -0.92 5.03
N ALA A 168 5.76 -2.08 5.43
CA ALA A 168 6.20 -2.81 6.62
C ALA A 168 7.67 -3.22 6.53
N ASN A 169 8.12 -3.76 5.38
CA ASN A 169 9.51 -4.13 5.16
C ASN A 169 10.44 -2.92 5.28
N LEU A 170 10.06 -1.77 4.71
CA LEU A 170 10.88 -0.58 4.77
C LEU A 170 10.96 -0.02 6.19
N LEU A 171 9.85 -0.02 6.94
CA LEU A 171 9.79 0.42 8.34
C LEU A 171 10.49 -0.52 9.33
N SER A 172 10.64 -1.80 8.97
CA SER A 172 11.38 -2.77 9.79
C SER A 172 12.85 -2.41 9.99
N PHE A 173 13.41 -1.56 9.13
CA PHE A 173 14.74 -0.96 9.29
C PHE A 173 14.62 0.40 9.99
N PRO A 174 15.15 0.56 11.22
CA PRO A 174 15.04 1.81 11.99
C PRO A 174 15.50 3.04 11.22
N GLU A 175 16.55 2.92 10.41
CA GLU A 175 17.16 4.03 9.68
C GLU A 175 16.27 4.59 8.56
N ASN A 176 15.26 3.83 8.12
CA ASN A 176 14.29 4.27 7.13
C ASN A 176 13.10 5.01 7.74
N ARG A 177 12.81 4.78 9.03
CA ARG A 177 11.60 5.29 9.69
C ARG A 177 11.51 6.80 9.53
N ALA A 178 12.61 7.51 9.70
CA ALA A 178 12.64 8.95 9.53
C ALA A 178 12.24 9.46 8.13
N SER A 179 12.75 8.81 7.10
CA SER A 179 12.41 9.14 5.71
C SER A 179 10.94 8.87 5.43
N ILE A 180 10.41 7.76 5.93
CA ILE A 180 9.04 7.33 5.70
C ILE A 180 8.04 8.16 6.53
N PHE A 181 8.41 8.53 7.76
CA PHE A 181 7.64 9.42 8.63
C PHE A 181 7.43 10.82 8.05
N SER A 182 8.32 11.29 7.16
CA SER A 182 8.12 12.56 6.44
C SER A 182 6.90 12.57 5.52
N LEU A 183 6.23 11.42 5.34
CA LEU A 183 4.99 11.25 4.58
C LEU A 183 3.74 11.26 5.48
N TYR A 184 3.87 11.67 6.74
CA TYR A 184 2.73 11.99 7.59
C TYR A 184 1.91 13.16 6.99
N PRO A 185 0.57 13.20 7.13
CA PRO A 185 -0.30 12.25 7.81
C PRO A 185 -0.75 11.04 6.97
N ASP A 186 -0.45 11.02 5.66
CA ASP A 186 -1.06 10.07 4.73
C ASP A 186 -0.68 8.61 5.02
N LEU A 187 0.56 8.36 5.43
CA LEU A 187 1.02 7.04 5.85
C LEU A 187 0.20 6.49 7.03
N VAL A 188 0.11 7.26 8.11
CA VAL A 188 -0.59 6.86 9.33
C VAL A 188 -2.06 6.64 9.02
N ARG A 189 -2.68 7.57 8.28
CA ARG A 189 -4.07 7.43 7.83
C ARG A 189 -4.29 6.13 7.05
N ALA A 190 -3.41 5.78 6.11
CA ALA A 190 -3.57 4.56 5.31
C ALA A 190 -3.50 3.29 6.17
N LEU A 191 -2.61 3.27 7.16
CA LEU A 191 -2.42 2.13 8.05
C LEU A 191 -3.55 2.02 9.09
N GLU A 192 -3.96 3.13 9.72
CA GLU A 192 -5.07 3.17 10.68
C GLU A 192 -6.42 2.82 10.02
N LEU A 193 -6.61 3.19 8.75
CA LEU A 193 -7.79 2.73 8.00
C LEU A 193 -7.80 1.21 7.80
N CYS A 194 -6.63 0.57 7.70
CA CYS A 194 -6.55 -0.90 7.64
C CYS A 194 -6.92 -1.56 8.98
N ASP A 195 -6.64 -0.91 10.11
CA ASP A 195 -7.00 -1.42 11.45
C ASP A 195 -8.48 -1.19 11.79
N SER A 196 -9.02 -0.03 11.40
CA SER A 196 -10.40 0.36 11.70
C SER A 196 -11.44 -0.22 10.72
N GLN A 197 -11.06 -0.60 9.51
CA GLN A 197 -11.97 -1.15 8.50
C GLN A 197 -11.90 -2.67 8.39
N LYS A 198 -12.96 -3.25 7.82
CA LYS A 198 -12.95 -4.64 7.39
C LYS A 198 -12.10 -4.85 6.14
N VAL A 199 -10.88 -5.28 6.35
CA VAL A 199 -9.99 -5.74 5.29
C VAL A 199 -9.74 -7.25 5.39
N SER A 200 -8.99 -7.81 4.43
CA SER A 200 -8.50 -9.19 4.56
C SER A 200 -7.58 -9.31 5.78
N ILE A 201 -7.62 -10.44 6.50
CA ILE A 201 -6.76 -10.72 7.67
C ILE A 201 -5.29 -10.39 7.37
N ARG A 202 -4.79 -10.82 6.21
CA ARG A 202 -3.40 -10.55 5.81
C ARG A 202 -3.08 -9.05 5.65
N LEU A 203 -4.01 -8.24 5.16
CA LEU A 203 -3.79 -6.78 5.05
C LEU A 203 -3.76 -6.16 6.45
N TRP A 204 -4.68 -6.58 7.32
CA TRP A 204 -4.74 -6.14 8.71
C TRP A 204 -3.45 -6.48 9.47
N GLU A 205 -2.99 -7.73 9.40
CA GLU A 205 -1.75 -8.19 10.07
C GLU A 205 -0.52 -7.39 9.62
N VAL A 206 -0.38 -7.17 8.31
CA VAL A 206 0.76 -6.43 7.75
C VAL A 206 0.70 -4.95 8.11
N ALA A 207 -0.50 -4.33 8.04
CA ALA A 207 -0.67 -2.94 8.44
C ALA A 207 -0.41 -2.74 9.93
N ARG A 208 -0.87 -3.66 10.79
CA ARG A 208 -0.59 -3.65 12.22
C ARG A 208 0.91 -3.77 12.49
N CYS A 209 1.60 -4.68 11.82
CA CYS A 209 3.06 -4.79 11.92
C CYS A 209 3.78 -3.50 11.50
N ALA A 210 3.32 -2.82 10.46
CA ALA A 210 3.86 -1.51 10.07
C ALA A 210 3.60 -0.43 11.13
N ILE A 211 2.41 -0.41 11.74
CA ILE A 211 2.06 0.49 12.85
C ILE A 211 2.98 0.22 14.05
N ASP A 212 3.20 -1.05 14.42
CA ASP A 212 4.08 -1.42 15.52
C ASP A 212 5.52 -0.87 15.29
N TYR A 213 6.05 -0.97 14.07
CA TYR A 213 7.36 -0.37 13.74
C TYR A 213 7.40 1.16 13.80
N LEU A 214 6.28 1.85 13.52
CA LEU A 214 6.19 3.30 13.69
C LEU A 214 6.23 3.67 15.18
N HIS A 215 5.54 2.90 16.03
CA HIS A 215 5.50 3.15 17.47
C HIS A 215 6.78 2.76 18.21
N GLU A 216 7.68 1.98 17.61
CA GLU A 216 9.00 1.75 18.21
C GLU A 216 9.86 3.04 18.32
N ASP A 217 9.53 4.11 17.59
CA ASP A 217 10.20 5.41 17.66
C ASP A 217 9.22 6.50 18.13
N GLU A 218 8.69 6.34 19.35
CA GLU A 218 7.68 7.22 19.95
C GLU A 218 8.08 8.71 19.89
N ALA A 219 9.35 9.02 20.18
CA ALA A 219 9.87 10.39 20.14
C ALA A 219 9.81 11.01 18.74
N MET A 220 10.08 10.22 17.70
CA MET A 220 9.96 10.69 16.32
C MET A 220 8.49 10.89 15.92
N LEU A 221 7.60 9.98 16.32
CA LEU A 221 6.16 10.11 16.08
C LEU A 221 5.61 11.38 16.74
N GLU A 222 5.94 11.63 18.00
CA GLU A 222 5.57 12.86 18.72
C GLU A 222 6.10 14.12 18.02
N THR A 223 7.36 14.10 17.60
CA THR A 223 7.98 15.24 16.89
C THR A 223 7.26 15.56 15.58
N GLN A 224 6.92 14.54 14.80
CA GLN A 224 6.20 14.74 13.54
C GLN A 224 4.76 15.22 13.78
N LEU A 225 4.07 14.66 14.77
CA LEU A 225 2.74 15.14 15.17
C LEU A 225 2.79 16.64 15.50
N LEU A 226 3.75 17.07 16.32
CA LEU A 226 3.95 18.47 16.66
C LEU A 226 4.20 19.34 15.42
N MET A 227 5.14 18.94 14.55
CA MET A 227 5.44 19.69 13.32
C MET A 227 4.20 19.88 12.42
N HIS A 228 3.36 18.85 12.29
CA HIS A 228 2.17 18.92 11.45
C HIS A 228 0.99 19.67 12.09
N PHE A 229 0.87 19.68 13.42
CA PHE A 229 -0.12 20.51 14.09
C PHE A 229 0.31 21.99 14.13
N GLU A 230 1.60 22.27 14.34
CA GLU A 230 2.15 23.63 14.38
C GLU A 230 2.17 24.29 12.98
N SER A 231 2.37 23.54 11.89
CA SER A 231 2.42 24.09 10.52
C SER A 231 1.09 24.68 10.02
N SER A 232 0.00 24.56 10.78
CA SER A 232 -1.31 25.12 10.44
C SER A 232 -1.62 26.47 11.11
N THR A 233 -0.67 27.06 11.88
CA THR A 233 -0.95 28.23 12.74
C THR A 233 -0.09 29.48 12.53
N VAL A 234 0.73 29.57 11.48
CA VAL A 234 1.61 30.74 11.28
C VAL A 234 1.59 31.23 9.83
N ASP A 235 0.48 31.82 9.41
CA ASP A 235 0.45 32.80 8.30
C ASP A 235 -0.81 33.67 8.25
N ASP A 236 -1.43 33.97 9.40
CA ASP A 236 -2.39 35.08 9.51
C ASP A 236 -1.64 36.40 9.74
N ALA A 237 -0.72 36.69 8.82
CA ALA A 237 -0.16 38.01 8.65
C ALA A 237 -1.20 38.88 7.93
N THR A 238 -1.47 40.06 8.50
CA THR A 238 -2.09 41.22 7.85
C THR A 238 -3.59 41.19 7.51
N VAL A 239 -4.45 41.45 8.52
CA VAL A 239 -5.48 42.52 8.41
C VAL A 239 -5.66 43.24 9.75
N LYS A 240 -4.71 44.14 10.08
CA LYS A 240 -5.01 45.27 10.98
C LYS A 240 -5.78 46.31 10.19
N ALA A 241 -7.10 46.31 10.28
CA ALA A 241 -7.99 47.44 10.00
C ALA A 241 -9.35 47.04 10.57
N GLY A 242 -9.68 47.40 11.80
CA GLY A 242 -10.02 48.77 12.18
C GLY A 242 -11.47 48.73 12.63
N ASN A 243 -11.68 48.87 13.93
CA ASN A 243 -12.90 49.41 14.55
C ASN A 243 -12.65 49.46 16.06
N SER A 244 -12.04 50.57 16.46
CA SER A 244 -12.07 51.06 17.83
C SER A 244 -13.29 51.97 17.95
N ALA A 245 -14.09 51.72 18.99
CA ALA A 245 -15.19 52.55 19.50
C ALA A 245 -16.48 52.63 18.65
#